data_AF-A0A813VPK9-F1
#
_entry.id   AF-A0A813VPK9-F1
#
_cell.length_a   1.000
_cell.length_b   1.000
_cell.length_c   1.000
_cell.angle_alpha   90.00
_cell.angle_beta   90.00
_cell.angle_gamma   90.00
#
_symmetry.space_group_name_H-M   'P 1'
#
loop_
_entity.id
_entity.type
_entity.pdbx_description
1 polymer ?
#
loop_
_entity_poly.entity_id
_entity_poly.type
_entity_poly.pdbx_seq_one_letter_code
_entity_poly.pdbx_strand_id
1 'polypeptide(L)'
;MHVAIKILIGVGIATVLIAIVVIPVGVTVASGSSSNSTGSSSGGSSSSGALLYGVRKNLMSSSLGNSWSLCYSRTYATLMSSSTLLTTLTICNKSRLLLGCRAIGSSNLLVAAMGDRSDVLYNCGVTSSCKRVANGVSWYYSSMLSWGFASGTDTVNRNPCDISTTNPSERLCWITTNNGGYRCGSMTGLQTSTSYEKVIYHSD
;
A
#
# COMPACT_ATOMS: atom_id res chain seq x y z
N MET A 1 -45.66 -30.08 -31.96
CA MET A 1 -44.46 -29.55 -32.64
C MET A 1 -43.36 -29.47 -31.58
N HIS A 2 -42.46 -30.45 -31.54
CA HIS A 2 -41.35 -30.51 -30.60
C HIS A 2 -40.06 -30.22 -31.37
N VAL A 3 -39.42 -29.09 -31.08
CA VAL A 3 -38.16 -28.70 -31.71
C VAL A 3 -37.02 -29.22 -30.85
N ALA A 4 -36.29 -30.22 -31.37
CA ALA A 4 -35.07 -30.72 -30.77
C ALA A 4 -33.88 -29.84 -31.21
N ILE A 5 -33.22 -29.19 -30.26
CA ILE A 5 -31.97 -28.46 -30.47
C ILE A 5 -30.82 -29.49 -30.51
N LYS A 6 -30.19 -29.62 -31.68
CA LYS A 6 -28.94 -30.37 -31.86
C LYS A 6 -27.80 -29.58 -31.24
N ILE A 7 -27.16 -30.14 -30.21
CA ILE A 7 -25.88 -29.67 -29.68
C ILE A 7 -24.77 -30.26 -30.57
N LEU A 8 -24.08 -29.40 -31.34
CA LEU A 8 -22.84 -29.76 -32.02
C LEU A 8 -21.70 -29.73 -31.00
N ILE A 9 -21.07 -30.89 -30.75
CA ILE A 9 -19.85 -31.00 -29.96
C ILE A 9 -18.68 -30.81 -30.91
N GLY A 10 -18.10 -29.60 -30.93
CA GLY A 10 -16.88 -29.30 -31.66
C GLY A 10 -15.67 -29.83 -30.91
N VAL A 11 -15.03 -30.88 -31.44
CA VAL A 11 -13.75 -31.38 -30.92
C VAL A 11 -12.63 -30.47 -31.45
N GLY A 12 -12.17 -29.55 -30.61
CA GLY A 12 -10.99 -28.73 -30.87
C GLY A 12 -9.72 -29.53 -30.58
N ILE A 13 -8.99 -29.90 -31.63
CA ILE A 13 -7.63 -30.46 -31.55
C ILE A 13 -6.67 -29.39 -31.04
N ALA A 14 -6.18 -29.54 -29.81
CA ALA A 14 -5.12 -28.69 -29.26
C ALA A 14 -3.77 -29.16 -29.81
N THR A 15 -3.20 -28.39 -30.73
CA THR A 15 -1.82 -28.58 -31.20
C THR A 15 -0.86 -28.20 -30.07
N VAL A 16 -0.20 -29.20 -29.48
CA VAL A 16 0.87 -29.00 -28.50
C VAL A 16 2.14 -28.64 -29.24
N LEU A 17 2.56 -27.36 -29.18
CA LEU A 17 3.92 -26.97 -29.58
C LEU A 17 4.89 -27.43 -28.48
N ILE A 18 5.67 -28.47 -28.77
CA ILE A 18 6.81 -28.86 -27.94
C ILE A 18 7.99 -27.98 -28.35
N ALA A 19 8.36 -27.03 -27.51
CA ALA A 19 9.60 -26.27 -27.66
C ALA A 19 10.79 -27.15 -27.26
N ILE A 20 11.61 -27.55 -28.24
CA ILE A 20 12.88 -28.24 -28.00
C ILE A 20 13.88 -27.21 -27.47
N VAL A 21 14.20 -27.29 -26.18
CA VAL A 21 15.29 -26.53 -25.57
C VAL A 21 16.60 -27.21 -25.93
N VAL A 22 17.36 -26.60 -26.84
CA VAL A 22 18.75 -27.00 -27.12
C VAL A 22 19.62 -26.45 -25.99
N ILE A 23 20.17 -27.34 -25.15
CA ILE A 23 21.13 -26.98 -24.11
C ILE A 23 22.53 -27.05 -24.73
N PRO A 24 23.27 -25.93 -24.87
CA PRO A 24 24.67 -26.00 -25.27
C PRO A 24 25.51 -26.52 -24.10
N VAL A 25 26.26 -27.60 -24.34
CA VAL A 25 27.27 -28.11 -23.42
C VAL A 25 28.51 -27.22 -23.56
N GLY A 26 28.65 -26.24 -22.68
CA GLY A 26 29.83 -25.37 -22.59
C GLY A 26 30.95 -26.06 -21.82
N VAL A 27 32.08 -26.25 -22.50
CA VAL A 27 33.36 -26.72 -21.94
C VAL A 27 33.90 -25.69 -20.94
N THR A 28 34.24 -26.16 -19.73
CA THR A 28 34.91 -25.37 -18.69
C THR A 28 36.39 -25.20 -19.02
N VAL A 29 36.85 -23.95 -19.15
CA VAL A 29 38.27 -23.59 -19.04
C VAL A 29 38.44 -22.62 -17.88
N ALA A 30 39.20 -23.04 -16.86
CA ALA A 30 39.57 -22.21 -15.73
C ALA A 30 40.87 -21.46 -16.07
N SER A 31 40.80 -20.12 -16.04
CA SER A 31 41.97 -19.25 -16.06
C SER A 31 41.69 -18.11 -15.08
N GLY A 32 42.45 -18.08 -13.97
CA GLY A 32 42.35 -17.01 -12.99
C GLY A 32 42.90 -15.70 -13.54
N SER A 33 42.26 -14.58 -13.18
CA SER A 33 42.86 -13.24 -13.09
C SER A 33 41.91 -12.31 -12.33
N SER A 34 42.50 -11.50 -11.48
CA SER A 34 41.91 -10.60 -10.50
C SER A 34 41.24 -9.35 -11.08
N SER A 35 40.34 -8.79 -10.25
CA SER A 35 39.99 -7.37 -10.06
C SER A 35 38.61 -6.86 -10.55
N ASN A 36 38.06 -6.11 -9.59
CA ASN A 36 37.12 -4.99 -9.68
C ASN A 36 35.61 -5.26 -9.58
N SER A 37 35.08 -4.71 -8.50
CA SER A 37 33.68 -4.70 -8.09
C SER A 37 32.83 -3.80 -8.97
N THR A 38 31.96 -4.42 -9.76
CA THR A 38 30.73 -3.78 -10.26
C THR A 38 29.64 -4.85 -10.27
N GLY A 39 29.11 -5.12 -9.07
CA GLY A 39 27.96 -5.99 -8.88
C GLY A 39 26.69 -5.30 -9.36
N SER A 40 26.44 -5.37 -10.68
CA SER A 40 25.10 -5.24 -11.23
C SER A 40 24.28 -6.44 -10.77
N SER A 41 23.57 -6.32 -9.66
CA SER A 41 22.55 -7.29 -9.28
C SER A 41 21.26 -6.97 -10.02
N SER A 42 21.15 -7.50 -11.24
CA SER A 42 19.87 -7.98 -11.77
C SER A 42 19.40 -9.14 -10.88
N GLY A 43 18.61 -8.81 -9.85
CA GLY A 43 18.00 -9.76 -8.92
C GLY A 43 16.52 -9.90 -9.25
N GLY A 44 16.12 -11.13 -9.58
CA GLY A 44 14.81 -11.47 -10.11
C GLY A 44 13.62 -11.18 -9.18
N SER A 45 12.48 -11.01 -9.84
CA SER A 45 11.14 -10.95 -9.28
C SER A 45 10.92 -12.00 -8.18
N SER A 46 10.76 -11.54 -6.95
CA SER A 46 10.14 -12.31 -5.87
C SER A 46 8.90 -11.54 -5.42
N SER A 47 7.74 -12.02 -5.87
CA SER A 47 6.40 -11.49 -5.57
C SER A 47 5.94 -11.83 -4.16
N SER A 48 6.82 -11.65 -3.17
CA SER A 48 6.47 -11.73 -1.75
C SER A 48 5.96 -10.36 -1.32
N GLY A 49 4.95 -10.32 -0.44
CA GLY A 49 4.39 -9.09 0.15
C GLY A 49 5.36 -8.31 1.03
N ALA A 50 6.53 -7.97 0.50
CA ALA A 50 7.58 -7.23 1.16
C ALA A 50 7.11 -5.81 1.47
N LEU A 51 7.55 -5.31 2.63
CA LEU A 51 7.35 -3.92 3.01
C LEU A 51 8.25 -3.03 2.14
N LEU A 52 7.64 -2.08 1.43
CA LEU A 52 8.38 -0.99 0.83
C LEU A 52 8.86 -0.06 1.94
N TYR A 53 10.14 0.26 1.95
CA TYR A 53 10.73 1.19 2.91
C TYR A 53 10.26 2.62 2.65
N GLY A 54 9.95 3.33 3.73
CA GLY A 54 9.59 4.74 3.72
C GLY A 54 8.24 5.06 3.10
N VAL A 55 8.01 6.36 2.91
CA VAL A 55 6.82 6.87 2.22
C VAL A 55 7.00 6.74 0.71
N ARG A 56 6.00 6.21 0.03
CA ARG A 56 5.95 6.03 -1.42
C ARG A 56 4.96 7.01 -2.03
N LYS A 57 5.39 7.65 -3.11
CA LYS A 57 4.54 8.52 -3.95
C LYS A 57 4.28 7.83 -5.28
N ASN A 58 3.11 8.06 -5.87
CA ASN A 58 2.69 7.49 -7.15
C ASN A 58 2.87 5.96 -7.21
N LEU A 59 2.39 5.26 -6.18
CA LEU A 59 2.47 3.81 -6.06
C LEU A 59 1.25 3.18 -6.74
N MET A 60 1.45 2.49 -7.86
CA MET A 60 0.38 1.74 -8.52
C MET A 60 -0.07 0.57 -7.65
N SER A 61 -1.37 0.40 -7.41
CA SER A 61 -1.90 -0.70 -6.60
C SER A 61 -1.57 -2.08 -7.16
N SER A 62 -1.37 -2.19 -8.48
CA SER A 62 -0.92 -3.43 -9.14
C SER A 62 0.51 -3.83 -8.75
N SER A 63 1.37 -2.87 -8.37
CA SER A 63 2.75 -3.15 -7.93
C SER A 63 2.82 -3.83 -6.56
N LEU A 64 1.72 -3.84 -5.81
CA LEU A 64 1.60 -4.55 -4.54
C LEU A 64 1.58 -6.07 -4.73
N GLY A 65 1.26 -6.54 -5.94
CA GLY A 65 1.07 -7.96 -6.24
C GLY A 65 -0.10 -8.58 -5.47
N ASN A 66 -0.14 -9.91 -5.43
CA ASN A 66 -1.27 -10.65 -4.86
C ASN A 66 -1.21 -10.81 -3.32
N SER A 67 -0.12 -10.38 -2.68
CA SER A 67 0.05 -10.50 -1.23
C SER A 67 -0.66 -9.40 -0.44
N TRP A 68 -1.06 -8.32 -1.10
CA TRP A 68 -1.78 -7.21 -0.49
C TRP A 68 -3.22 -7.17 -1.00
N SER A 69 -4.17 -7.05 -0.08
CA SER A 69 -5.59 -6.93 -0.41
C SER A 69 -6.15 -5.62 0.11
N LEU A 70 -6.99 -4.94 -0.68
CA LEU A 70 -7.73 -3.75 -0.23
C LEU A 70 -8.79 -4.17 0.78
N CYS A 71 -8.71 -3.65 2.00
CA CYS A 71 -9.65 -3.98 3.09
C CYS A 71 -10.51 -2.79 3.51
N TYR A 72 -10.15 -1.57 3.11
CA TYR A 72 -10.95 -0.36 3.35
C TYR A 72 -10.76 0.64 2.22
N SER A 73 -11.87 1.21 1.72
CA SER A 73 -11.90 2.30 0.74
C SER A 73 -13.12 3.17 1.00
N ARG A 74 -12.90 4.44 1.34
CA ARG A 74 -13.98 5.43 1.55
C ARG A 74 -13.51 6.82 1.16
N THR A 75 -14.42 7.65 0.66
CA THR A 75 -14.12 9.04 0.34
C THR A 75 -13.58 9.79 1.55
N TYR A 76 -12.81 10.86 1.32
CA TYR A 76 -12.35 11.71 2.41
C TYR A 76 -13.51 12.35 3.19
N ALA A 77 -14.65 12.62 2.53
CA ALA A 77 -15.92 13.05 3.14
C ALA A 77 -16.55 12.04 4.12
N THR A 78 -16.24 10.75 3.98
CA THR A 78 -16.78 9.73 4.89
C THR A 78 -16.19 9.91 6.28
N LEU A 79 -17.05 10.15 7.28
CA LEU A 79 -16.62 10.36 8.65
C LEU A 79 -16.00 9.08 9.24
N MET A 80 -14.91 9.24 9.99
CA MET A 80 -14.30 8.17 10.77
C MET A 80 -14.62 8.41 12.25
N SER A 81 -15.58 7.65 12.78
CA SER A 81 -15.90 7.59 14.21
C SER A 81 -15.14 6.43 14.89
N SER A 82 -15.15 6.37 16.22
CA SER A 82 -14.57 5.25 16.97
C SER A 82 -15.18 3.90 16.57
N SER A 83 -16.50 3.85 16.27
CA SER A 83 -17.14 2.60 15.84
C SER A 83 -16.74 2.20 14.42
N THR A 84 -16.69 3.14 13.48
CA THR A 84 -16.19 2.89 12.11
C THR A 84 -14.73 2.45 12.14
N LEU A 85 -13.91 3.04 13.02
CA LEU A 85 -12.52 2.68 13.19
C LEU A 85 -12.36 1.25 13.70
N LEU A 86 -13.10 0.85 14.74
CA LEU A 86 -13.11 -0.52 15.24
C LEU A 86 -13.51 -1.52 14.16
N THR A 87 -14.63 -1.29 13.46
CA THR A 87 -15.07 -2.16 12.36
C THR A 87 -14.02 -2.25 11.25
N THR A 88 -13.39 -1.12 10.91
CA THR A 88 -12.31 -1.09 9.91
C THR A 88 -11.13 -1.94 10.33
N LEU A 89 -10.70 -1.85 11.59
CA LEU A 89 -9.58 -2.63 12.11
C LEU A 89 -9.88 -4.13 12.26
N THR A 90 -11.16 -4.50 12.44
CA THR A 90 -11.63 -5.89 12.42
C THR A 90 -11.60 -6.48 11.01
N ILE A 91 -11.90 -5.69 9.97
CA ILE A 91 -11.82 -6.13 8.56
C ILE A 91 -10.37 -6.15 8.09
N CYS A 92 -9.64 -5.05 8.32
CA CYS A 92 -8.24 -4.91 8.03
C CYS A 92 -7.39 -5.57 9.14
N ASN A 93 -7.44 -6.89 9.30
CA ASN A 93 -6.92 -7.60 10.49
C ASN A 93 -5.58 -8.32 10.33
N LYS A 94 -4.85 -8.12 9.22
CA LYS A 94 -3.58 -8.81 8.95
C LYS A 94 -2.39 -8.14 9.66
N SER A 95 -1.25 -8.83 9.64
CA SER A 95 -0.02 -8.48 10.36
C SER A 95 0.62 -7.17 9.88
N ARG A 96 0.40 -6.82 8.60
CA ARG A 96 0.94 -5.61 7.96
C ARG A 96 -0.20 -4.77 7.39
N LEU A 97 0.01 -3.45 7.45
CA LEU A 97 -0.92 -2.47 6.93
C LEU A 97 -0.20 -1.51 5.98
N LEU A 98 -0.93 -1.11 4.94
CA LEU A 98 -0.60 0.02 4.09
C LEU A 98 -1.69 1.06 4.29
N LEU A 99 -1.31 2.27 4.66
CA LEU A 99 -2.20 3.43 4.59
C LEU A 99 -1.88 4.22 3.32
N GLY A 100 -2.90 4.69 2.63
CA GLY A 100 -2.70 5.54 1.47
C GLY A 100 -3.93 6.34 1.10
N CYS A 101 -3.77 7.15 0.06
CA CYS A 101 -4.86 7.89 -0.54
C CYS A 101 -4.71 7.97 -2.06
N ARG A 102 -5.83 8.15 -2.75
CA ARG A 102 -5.88 8.26 -4.21
C ARG A 102 -7.12 9.05 -4.66
N ALA A 103 -7.10 9.50 -5.91
CA ALA A 103 -8.32 9.98 -6.57
C ALA A 103 -9.30 8.81 -6.73
N ILE A 104 -10.61 9.07 -6.65
CA ILE A 104 -11.62 8.02 -6.85
C ILE A 104 -11.42 7.32 -8.20
N GLY A 105 -11.49 5.99 -8.19
CA GLY A 105 -11.37 5.16 -9.39
C GLY A 105 -9.93 5.01 -9.91
N SER A 106 -8.96 5.72 -9.33
CA SER A 106 -7.55 5.57 -9.71
C SER A 106 -6.93 4.34 -9.07
N SER A 107 -6.04 3.66 -9.80
CA SER A 107 -5.13 2.65 -9.25
C SER A 107 -3.84 3.26 -8.68
N ASN A 108 -3.58 4.55 -8.92
CA ASN A 108 -2.39 5.24 -8.45
C ASN A 108 -2.59 5.80 -7.03
N LEU A 109 -1.86 5.26 -6.07
CA LEU A 109 -1.78 5.81 -4.72
C LEU A 109 -0.86 7.04 -4.74
N LEU A 110 -1.44 8.21 -4.47
CA LEU A 110 -0.72 9.48 -4.51
C LEU A 110 0.37 9.52 -3.45
N VAL A 111 0.02 9.10 -2.23
CA VAL A 111 0.96 8.82 -1.15
C VAL A 111 0.51 7.56 -0.41
N ALA A 112 1.46 6.71 -0.06
CA ALA A 112 1.25 5.48 0.69
C ALA A 112 2.46 5.15 1.55
N ALA A 113 2.24 4.44 2.64
CA ALA A 113 3.30 3.90 3.47
C ALA A 113 2.88 2.51 3.98
N MET A 114 3.84 1.61 4.14
CA MET A 114 3.63 0.26 4.64
C MET A 114 4.36 0.07 5.97
N GLY A 115 3.78 -0.71 6.87
CA GLY A 115 4.46 -1.09 8.10
C GLY A 115 3.79 -2.27 8.78
N ASP A 116 4.47 -2.80 9.80
CA ASP A 116 3.86 -3.77 10.69
C ASP A 116 2.70 -3.11 11.44
N ARG A 117 1.62 -3.88 11.63
CA ARG A 117 0.38 -3.42 12.27
C ARG A 117 0.65 -2.73 13.61
N SER A 118 1.57 -3.27 14.41
CA SER A 118 1.93 -2.73 15.72
C SER A 118 2.52 -1.33 15.65
N ASP A 119 3.27 -1.00 14.60
CA ASP A 119 3.84 0.34 14.42
C ASP A 119 2.81 1.29 13.79
N VAL A 120 2.07 0.82 12.78
CA VAL A 120 1.00 1.59 12.11
C VAL A 120 -0.12 1.99 13.07
N LEU A 121 -0.39 1.16 14.08
CA LEU A 121 -1.38 1.39 15.13
C LEU A 121 -0.77 1.85 16.46
N TYR A 122 0.46 2.37 16.44
CA TYR A 122 1.08 2.89 17.66
C TYR A 122 0.24 4.03 18.26
N ASN A 123 -0.34 3.75 19.43
CA ASN A 123 -1.28 4.65 20.06
C ASN A 123 -0.57 5.85 20.70
N CYS A 124 -0.87 7.02 20.15
CA CYS A 124 -0.33 8.30 20.58
C CYS A 124 -1.29 9.15 21.41
N GLY A 125 -2.49 8.63 21.73
CA GLY A 125 -3.51 9.38 22.46
C GLY A 125 -3.77 10.74 21.81
N VAL A 126 -3.74 11.81 22.63
CA VAL A 126 -3.97 13.20 22.19
C VAL A 126 -2.69 14.03 22.09
N THR A 127 -1.51 13.44 22.30
CA THR A 127 -0.23 14.16 22.21
C THR A 127 0.06 14.54 20.75
N SER A 128 0.21 15.84 20.50
CA SER A 128 0.31 16.39 19.13
C SER A 128 1.58 15.96 18.39
N SER A 129 2.70 15.80 19.11
CA SER A 129 4.01 15.45 18.56
C SER A 129 4.35 13.96 18.61
N CYS A 130 3.49 13.13 19.23
CA CYS A 130 3.76 11.72 19.38
C CYS A 130 3.79 11.01 18.02
N LYS A 131 4.81 10.16 17.85
CA LYS A 131 5.01 9.30 16.68
C LYS A 131 5.84 8.07 17.05
N ARG A 132 5.75 7.04 16.23
CA ARG A 132 6.62 5.85 16.23
C ARG A 132 7.35 5.78 14.90
N VAL A 133 8.68 5.80 14.94
CA VAL A 133 9.48 5.64 13.71
C VAL A 133 9.73 4.16 13.48
N ALA A 134 9.25 3.64 12.35
CA ALA A 134 9.48 2.26 11.91
C ALA A 134 9.39 2.18 10.38
N ASN A 135 10.21 1.32 9.77
CA ASN A 135 10.28 1.14 8.31
C ASN A 135 10.44 2.48 7.54
N GLY A 136 11.21 3.43 8.09
CA GLY A 136 11.43 4.75 7.46
C GLY A 136 10.23 5.70 7.51
N VAL A 137 9.23 5.43 8.34
CA VAL A 137 7.98 6.19 8.43
C VAL A 137 7.69 6.59 9.88
N SER A 138 7.20 7.81 10.08
CA SER A 138 6.71 8.31 11.37
C SER A 138 5.22 8.03 11.50
N TRP A 139 4.86 6.93 12.16
CA TRP A 139 3.47 6.50 12.39
C TRP A 139 2.84 7.18 13.59
N TYR A 140 1.55 7.46 13.52
CA TYR A 140 0.76 7.86 14.68
C TYR A 140 -0.67 7.39 14.52
N TYR A 141 -1.24 6.88 15.62
CA TYR A 141 -2.63 6.44 15.67
C TYR A 141 -3.26 6.91 16.98
N SER A 142 -4.55 7.20 16.95
CA SER A 142 -5.39 7.39 18.14
C SER A 142 -6.82 7.36 17.69
N SER A 143 -7.71 6.70 18.43
CA SER A 143 -9.15 6.82 18.23
C SER A 143 -9.68 8.19 18.64
N MET A 144 -8.92 8.97 19.41
CA MET A 144 -9.35 10.24 20.01
C MET A 144 -8.78 11.49 19.32
N LEU A 145 -8.04 11.35 18.21
CA LEU A 145 -7.45 12.52 17.55
C LEU A 145 -7.28 12.30 16.04
N SER A 146 -6.28 11.52 15.66
CA SER A 146 -5.97 11.27 14.26
C SER A 146 -5.15 10.01 14.02
N TRP A 147 -5.21 9.50 12.80
CA TRP A 147 -4.44 8.38 12.28
C TRP A 147 -3.73 8.78 10.99
N GLY A 148 -2.45 8.46 10.86
CA GLY A 148 -1.70 8.78 9.67
C GLY A 148 -0.21 8.54 9.81
N PHE A 149 0.55 9.19 8.94
CA PHE A 149 2.00 9.11 8.90
C PHE A 149 2.65 10.34 8.30
N ALA A 150 3.96 10.45 8.54
CA ALA A 150 4.88 11.34 7.86
C ALA A 150 6.18 10.59 7.50
N SER A 151 7.11 11.26 6.83
CA SER A 151 8.47 10.73 6.60
C SER A 151 9.17 10.36 7.93
N GLY A 152 10.06 9.37 7.93
CA GLY A 152 10.64 8.80 9.16
C GLY A 152 11.42 9.79 10.03
N THR A 153 12.01 10.82 9.42
CA THR A 153 12.75 11.88 10.13
C THR A 153 11.86 13.02 10.59
N ASP A 154 10.67 13.14 10.02
CA ASP A 154 9.83 14.32 10.16
C ASP A 154 9.12 14.37 11.50
N THR A 155 9.08 15.56 12.10
CA THR A 155 8.15 15.84 13.21
C THR A 155 6.71 15.88 12.70
N VAL A 156 5.77 15.61 13.61
CA VAL A 156 4.34 15.69 13.36
C VAL A 156 3.73 16.72 14.30
N ASN A 157 2.66 17.38 13.87
CA ASN A 157 1.91 18.31 14.71
C ASN A 157 0.42 18.07 14.53
N ARG A 158 -0.17 17.21 15.36
CA ARG A 158 -1.56 16.75 15.24
C ARG A 158 -2.53 17.73 15.93
N ASN A 159 -3.14 18.65 15.19
CA ASN A 159 -4.13 19.61 15.69
C ASN A 159 -5.29 19.90 14.70
N PRO A 160 -6.37 19.10 14.68
CA PRO A 160 -6.48 17.74 15.24
C PRO A 160 -5.79 16.69 14.35
N CYS A 161 -5.43 17.07 13.12
CA CYS A 161 -4.61 16.26 12.23
C CYS A 161 -3.23 16.87 12.07
N ASP A 162 -2.28 16.11 11.52
CA ASP A 162 -0.94 16.62 11.21
C ASP A 162 -1.04 17.83 10.27
N ILE A 163 -0.62 19.00 10.78
CA ILE A 163 -0.58 20.28 10.07
C ILE A 163 0.84 20.70 9.70
N SER A 164 1.86 19.88 10.01
CA SER A 164 3.25 20.20 9.66
C SER A 164 3.42 20.41 8.15
N THR A 165 4.34 21.29 7.78
CA THR A 165 4.63 21.69 6.39
C THR A 165 5.96 21.12 5.86
N THR A 166 6.76 20.46 6.70
CA THR A 166 7.98 19.76 6.26
C THR A 166 7.61 18.57 5.38
N ASN A 167 8.27 18.37 4.23
CA ASN A 167 8.00 17.28 3.28
C ASN A 167 6.49 17.00 3.07
N PRO A 168 5.69 18.01 2.70
CA PRO A 168 4.23 17.93 2.78
C PRO A 168 3.67 16.82 1.87
N SER A 169 4.36 16.50 0.77
CA SER A 169 3.99 15.42 -0.15
C SER A 169 4.10 14.01 0.46
N GLU A 170 4.73 13.85 1.62
CA GLU A 170 5.02 12.56 2.27
C GLU A 170 4.18 12.35 3.53
N ARG A 171 3.00 12.98 3.59
CA ARG A 171 2.14 12.97 4.76
C ARG A 171 0.74 12.53 4.43
N LEU A 172 0.12 11.83 5.36
CA LEU A 172 -1.29 11.46 5.29
C LEU A 172 -1.89 11.60 6.67
N CYS A 173 -3.09 12.16 6.77
CA CYS A 173 -3.74 12.29 8.05
C CYS A 173 -5.26 12.25 7.94
N TRP A 174 -5.88 11.41 8.78
CA TRP A 174 -7.32 11.30 8.95
C TRP A 174 -7.70 11.61 10.39
N ILE A 175 -8.78 12.37 10.57
CA ILE A 175 -9.32 12.70 11.89
C ILE A 175 -10.24 11.54 12.31
N THR A 176 -10.09 11.03 13.53
CA THR A 176 -10.80 9.83 14.01
C THR A 176 -11.96 10.14 14.95
N THR A 177 -12.22 11.41 15.24
CA THR A 177 -13.25 11.89 16.16
C THR A 177 -14.50 12.35 15.40
N ASN A 178 -15.07 11.47 14.58
CA ASN A 178 -16.27 11.71 13.79
C ASN A 178 -16.11 12.86 12.77
N ASN A 179 -15.01 12.84 12.01
CA ASN A 179 -14.73 13.81 10.94
C ASN A 179 -14.15 13.08 9.71
N GLY A 180 -14.03 13.77 8.59
CA GLY A 180 -13.41 13.27 7.37
C GLY A 180 -11.88 13.17 7.43
N GLY A 181 -11.28 12.79 6.31
CA GLY A 181 -9.83 12.82 6.17
C GLY A 181 -9.34 14.27 5.97
N TYR A 182 -8.19 14.65 6.54
CA TYR A 182 -7.68 16.01 6.38
C TYR A 182 -6.68 16.11 5.22
N ARG A 183 -5.74 15.16 5.14
CA ARG A 183 -4.54 15.27 4.31
C ARG A 183 -4.28 14.04 3.43
N CYS A 184 -3.90 14.30 2.19
CA CYS A 184 -3.39 13.33 1.21
C CYS A 184 -2.17 13.95 0.51
N GLY A 185 -0.97 13.66 0.99
CA GLY A 185 0.25 14.36 0.59
C GLY A 185 0.14 15.86 0.88
N SER A 186 0.53 16.69 -0.08
CA SER A 186 0.45 18.14 0.06
C SER A 186 -0.97 18.70 0.05
N MET A 187 -1.98 17.89 -0.32
CA MET A 187 -3.37 18.33 -0.33
C MET A 187 -3.95 18.26 1.08
N THR A 188 -4.44 19.39 1.56
CA THR A 188 -5.08 19.55 2.88
C THR A 188 -6.51 20.06 2.74
N GLY A 189 -7.29 20.01 3.82
CA GLY A 189 -8.67 20.52 3.80
C GLY A 189 -9.65 19.57 3.09
N LEU A 190 -9.34 18.28 3.05
CA LEU A 190 -10.11 17.29 2.28
C LEU A 190 -11.35 16.74 3.02
N GLN A 191 -11.70 17.23 4.21
CA GLN A 191 -12.67 16.59 5.11
C GLN A 191 -14.07 16.41 4.52
N THR A 192 -14.43 17.18 3.49
CA THR A 192 -15.72 17.09 2.77
C THR A 192 -15.55 16.62 1.33
N SER A 193 -14.33 16.25 0.92
CA SER A 193 -14.01 15.88 -0.46
C SER A 193 -14.58 14.51 -0.81
N THR A 194 -15.33 14.48 -1.91
CA THR A 194 -15.77 13.27 -2.60
C THR A 194 -14.90 12.92 -3.80
N SER A 195 -13.79 13.64 -4.04
CA SER A 195 -12.89 13.39 -5.18
C SER A 195 -11.72 12.45 -4.84
N TYR A 196 -11.41 12.32 -3.55
CA TYR A 196 -10.32 11.50 -3.04
C TYR A 196 -10.82 10.47 -2.04
N GLU A 197 -10.14 9.34 -1.96
CA GLU A 197 -10.45 8.27 -1.01
C GLU A 197 -9.27 7.90 -0.12
N LYS A 198 -9.61 7.56 1.12
CA LYS A 198 -8.79 6.92 2.14
C LYS A 198 -8.77 5.43 1.84
N VAL A 199 -7.59 4.84 1.75
CA VAL A 199 -7.46 3.40 1.49
C VAL A 199 -6.58 2.72 2.52
N ILE A 200 -6.93 1.48 2.85
CA ILE A 200 -6.09 0.58 3.63
C ILE A 200 -5.97 -0.73 2.86
N TYR A 201 -4.74 -1.16 2.66
CA TYR A 201 -4.43 -2.53 2.25
C TYR A 201 -3.82 -3.28 3.42
N HIS A 202 -3.97 -4.59 3.42
CA HIS A 202 -3.42 -5.47 4.45
C HIS A 202 -2.71 -6.67 3.81
N SER A 203 -1.72 -7.22 4.52
CA SER A 203 -0.96 -8.42 4.12
C SER A 203 -0.44 -9.17 5.35
N ASP A 204 -0.03 -10.42 5.17
CA ASP A 204 0.59 -11.27 6.20
C ASP A 204 2.13 -11.13 6.26
#